data_AF-A0AAQ3NZP4-F1
#
_entry.id   AF-A0AAQ3NZP4-F1
#
_cell.length_a   1.000
_cell.length_b   1.000
_cell.length_c   1.000
_cell.angle_alpha   90.00
_cell.angle_beta   90.00
_cell.angle_gamma   90.00
#
_symmetry.space_group_name_H-M   'P 1'
#
loop_
_entity.id
_entity.type
_entity.pdbx_description
1 polymer ?
#
loop_
_entity_poly.entity_id
_entity_poly.type
_entity_poly.pdbx_seq_one_letter_code
_entity_poly.pdbx_strand_id
1 'polypeptide(L)'
;ENVATAVPFHTVEVYNLNKLSNEDCWLVFANHAFPPSEASETKETLEKIGKEIVKKCNGLPLAARSLGGMLRRKQTIRDWNNVLQSDIWELPESQCKIIPALGISYNHLPPHLKRCFVYCSLYPKDY
;
A
#
# COMPACT_ATOMS: atom_id res chain seq x y z
N GLU A 1 -49.54 28.70 -16.16
CA GLU A 1 -48.27 29.14 -15.57
C GLU A 1 -47.56 27.92 -15.00
N ASN A 2 -46.49 27.45 -15.64
CA ASN A 2 -45.70 26.32 -15.15
C ASN A 2 -44.39 26.86 -14.58
N VAL A 3 -44.35 27.09 -13.27
CA VAL A 3 -43.14 27.54 -12.57
C VAL A 3 -42.21 26.35 -12.39
N ALA A 4 -41.27 26.19 -13.31
CA ALA A 4 -40.12 25.32 -13.12
C ALA A 4 -39.24 25.92 -12.01
N THR A 5 -39.29 25.33 -10.83
CA THR A 5 -38.40 25.68 -9.71
C THR A 5 -37.01 25.13 -10.01
N ALA A 6 -36.09 26.03 -10.36
CA ALA A 6 -34.67 25.70 -10.48
C ALA A 6 -34.13 25.37 -9.08
N VAL A 7 -33.79 24.10 -8.85
CA VAL A 7 -33.07 23.68 -7.64
C VAL A 7 -31.65 24.24 -7.74
N PRO A 8 -31.13 24.95 -6.72
CA PRO A 8 -29.80 25.52 -6.77
C PRO A 8 -28.76 24.41 -6.89
N PHE A 9 -28.00 24.41 -7.99
CA PHE A 9 -26.85 23.54 -8.18
C PHE A 9 -25.80 23.91 -7.13
N HIS A 10 -25.70 23.16 -6.03
CA HIS A 10 -24.61 23.33 -5.08
C HIS A 10 -23.31 22.92 -5.78
N THR A 11 -22.42 23.88 -5.99
CA THR A 11 -21.06 23.62 -6.44
C THR A 11 -20.30 22.96 -5.30
N VAL A 12 -20.05 21.66 -5.41
CA VAL A 12 -19.17 20.93 -4.48
C VAL A 12 -17.73 21.36 -4.78
N GLU A 13 -17.07 21.98 -3.81
CA GLU A 13 -15.65 22.31 -3.91
C GLU A 13 -14.83 21.01 -3.80
N VAL A 14 -14.06 20.70 -4.84
CA VAL A 14 -13.26 19.48 -4.91
C VAL A 14 -11.95 19.70 -4.17
N TYR A 15 -11.76 19.02 -3.05
CA TYR A 15 -10.49 19.01 -2.32
C TYR A 15 -9.59 17.89 -2.84
N ASN A 16 -8.51 18.26 -3.53
CA ASN A 16 -7.52 17.29 -4.02
C ASN A 16 -6.60 16.84 -2.88
N LEU A 17 -6.61 15.54 -2.58
CA LEU A 17 -5.74 14.96 -1.56
C LEU A 17 -4.30 14.86 -2.09
N ASN A 18 -3.36 15.39 -1.31
CA ASN A 18 -1.92 15.26 -1.58
C ASN A 18 -1.38 13.89 -1.14
N LYS A 19 -0.25 13.50 -1.73
CA LYS A 19 0.56 12.37 -1.23
C LYS A 19 1.04 12.66 0.19
N LEU A 20 1.22 11.60 0.97
CA LEU A 20 1.83 11.69 2.29
C LEU A 20 3.33 11.98 2.19
N SER A 21 3.87 12.60 3.23
CA SER A 21 5.33 12.65 3.44
C SER A 21 5.89 11.24 3.63
N ASN A 22 7.22 11.09 3.48
CA ASN A 22 7.87 9.80 3.75
C ASN A 22 7.75 9.43 5.23
N GLU A 23 7.77 10.42 6.11
CA GLU A 23 7.62 10.30 7.55
C GLU A 23 6.22 9.79 7.91
N ASP A 24 5.17 10.38 7.33
CA ASP A 24 3.78 9.93 7.56
C ASP A 24 3.54 8.55 6.96
N CYS A 25 4.08 8.26 5.77
CA CYS A 25 4.04 6.90 5.22
C CYS A 25 4.79 5.90 6.08
N TRP A 26 5.91 6.30 6.70
CA TRP A 26 6.64 5.45 7.64
C TRP A 26 5.78 5.13 8.86
N LEU A 27 5.06 6.11 9.42
CA LEU A 27 4.13 5.86 10.53
C LEU A 27 3.04 4.86 10.15
N VAL A 28 2.43 5.02 8.97
CA VAL A 28 1.42 4.06 8.45
C VAL A 28 2.02 2.66 8.30
N PHE A 29 3.20 2.56 7.67
CA PHE A 29 3.89 1.29 7.47
C PHE A 29 4.25 0.62 8.80
N ALA A 30 4.89 1.35 9.70
CA ALA A 30 5.39 0.84 10.97
C ALA A 30 4.25 0.33 11.87
N ASN A 31 3.13 1.06 11.91
CA ASN A 31 1.94 0.65 12.65
C ASN A 31 1.36 -0.70 12.16
N HIS A 32 1.56 -1.03 10.87
CA HIS A 32 1.09 -2.30 10.31
C HIS A 32 2.16 -3.41 10.36
N ALA A 33 3.45 -3.05 10.30
CA ALA A 33 4.56 -4.00 10.23
C ALA A 33 5.02 -4.49 11.61
N PHE A 34 5.04 -3.61 12.62
CA PHE A 34 5.60 -3.91 13.94
C PHE A 34 4.48 -3.99 14.99
N PRO A 35 4.14 -5.19 15.50
CA PRO A 35 3.27 -5.29 16.66
C PRO A 35 3.94 -4.66 17.90
N PRO A 36 3.18 -4.35 18.96
CA PRO A 36 3.76 -3.92 20.23
C PRO A 36 4.68 -5.02 20.77
N SER A 37 6.00 -4.83 20.67
CA SER A 37 7.01 -5.71 21.25
C SER A 37 8.22 -4.90 21.67
N GLU A 38 9.00 -5.49 22.58
CA GLU A 38 10.26 -4.94 23.06
C GLU A 38 11.25 -4.70 21.90
N ALA A 39 12.13 -3.73 22.11
CA ALA A 39 13.18 -3.38 21.16
C ALA A 39 14.20 -4.53 21.05
N SER A 40 14.69 -4.78 19.84
CA SER A 40 15.77 -5.72 19.58
C SER A 40 16.64 -5.19 18.44
N GLU A 41 17.92 -5.58 18.40
CA GLU A 41 18.83 -5.19 17.31
C GLU A 41 18.30 -5.59 15.92
N THR A 42 17.58 -6.72 15.86
CA THR A 42 16.90 -7.15 14.63
C THR A 42 15.81 -6.16 14.24
N LYS A 43 14.99 -5.68 15.19
CA LYS A 43 13.94 -4.69 14.92
C LYS A 43 14.54 -3.39 14.38
N GLU A 44 15.60 -2.86 14.99
CA GLU A 44 16.26 -1.64 14.50
C GLU A 44 16.79 -1.79 13.06
N THR A 45 17.32 -2.96 12.73
CA THR A 45 17.79 -3.27 11.38
C THR A 45 16.62 -3.35 10.39
N LEU A 46 15.52 -4.01 10.77
CA LEU A 46 14.30 -4.06 9.96
C LEU A 46 13.67 -2.68 9.78
N GLU A 47 13.73 -1.80 10.78
CA GLU A 47 13.24 -0.43 10.65
C GLU A 47 14.01 0.38 9.61
N LYS A 48 15.34 0.24 9.57
CA LYS A 48 16.18 0.86 8.53
C LYS A 48 15.78 0.39 7.14
N ILE A 49 15.62 -0.92 6.94
CA ILE A 49 15.18 -1.50 5.66
C ILE A 49 13.76 -1.04 5.31
N GLY A 50 12.86 -1.01 6.30
CA GLY A 50 11.48 -0.55 6.15
C GLY A 50 11.38 0.89 5.68
N LYS A 51 12.23 1.78 6.19
CA LYS A 51 12.30 3.17 5.72
C LYS A 51 12.71 3.27 4.25
N GLU A 52 13.63 2.44 3.78
CA GLU A 52 13.98 2.38 2.35
C GLU A 52 12.84 1.83 1.49
N ILE A 53 12.10 0.82 1.97
CA ILE A 53 10.89 0.32 1.31
C ILE A 53 9.83 1.42 1.22
N VAL A 54 9.64 2.21 2.29
CA VAL A 54 8.66 3.30 2.33
C VAL A 54 8.97 4.39 1.32
N LYS A 55 10.23 4.73 1.08
CA LYS A 55 10.61 5.69 0.02
C LYS A 55 10.12 5.21 -1.36
N LYS A 56 10.17 3.90 -1.62
CA LYS A 56 9.63 3.29 -2.86
C LYS A 56 8.09 3.29 -2.93
N CYS A 57 7.38 3.49 -1.81
CA CYS A 57 5.91 3.63 -1.80
C CYS A 57 5.42 4.98 -2.33
N ASN A 58 6.31 5.96 -2.57
CA ASN A 58 6.00 7.24 -3.23
C ASN A 58 4.81 8.00 -2.60
N GLY A 59 4.76 8.04 -1.26
CA GLY A 59 3.74 8.76 -0.51
C GLY A 59 2.32 8.17 -0.56
N LEU A 60 2.15 6.95 -1.09
CA LEU A 60 0.85 6.30 -1.20
C LEU A 60 0.52 5.51 0.08
N PRO A 61 -0.48 5.92 0.88
CA PRO A 61 -0.82 5.26 2.15
C PRO A 61 -1.22 3.80 1.96
N LEU A 62 -1.92 3.49 0.86
CA LEU A 62 -2.34 2.12 0.54
C LEU A 62 -1.13 1.20 0.27
N ALA A 63 -0.08 1.71 -0.38
CA ALA A 63 1.15 0.96 -0.62
C ALA A 63 1.88 0.65 0.70
N ALA A 64 2.07 1.68 1.53
CA ALA A 64 2.69 1.56 2.85
C ALA A 64 1.94 0.57 3.75
N ARG A 65 0.61 0.69 3.84
CA ARG A 65 -0.25 -0.21 4.61
C ARG A 65 -0.15 -1.66 4.13
N SER A 66 -0.19 -1.88 2.82
CA SER A 66 -0.19 -3.22 2.23
C SER A 66 1.12 -3.95 2.51
N LEU A 67 2.26 -3.29 2.26
CA LEU A 67 3.57 -3.90 2.52
C LEU A 67 3.85 -4.05 4.01
N GLY A 68 3.45 -3.09 4.84
CA GLY A 68 3.59 -3.21 6.29
C GLY A 68 2.81 -4.42 6.83
N GLY A 69 1.55 -4.57 6.44
CA GLY A 69 0.74 -5.71 6.85
C GLY A 69 1.28 -7.07 6.35
N MET A 70 1.83 -7.11 5.13
CA MET A 70 2.49 -8.29 4.58
C MET A 70 3.75 -8.65 5.38
N LEU A 71 4.62 -7.67 5.64
CA LEU A 71 5.90 -7.85 6.32
C LEU A 71 5.75 -8.13 7.82
N ARG A 72 4.60 -7.83 8.42
CA ARG A 72 4.29 -8.19 9.81
C ARG A 72 4.53 -9.67 10.13
N ARG A 73 4.29 -10.55 9.15
CA ARG A 73 4.47 -12.01 9.30
C ARG A 73 5.88 -12.49 8.92
N LYS A 74 6.79 -11.57 8.60
CA LYS A 74 8.15 -11.84 8.12
C LYS A 74 9.16 -11.24 9.10
N GLN A 75 9.87 -12.10 9.83
CA GLN A 75 10.78 -11.65 10.89
C GLN A 75 12.25 -11.64 10.47
N THR A 76 12.59 -12.13 9.26
CA THR A 76 13.99 -12.21 8.85
C THR A 76 14.40 -10.99 8.02
N ILE A 77 15.63 -10.51 8.23
CA ILE A 77 16.26 -9.46 7.43
C ILE A 77 16.24 -9.81 5.94
N ARG A 78 16.45 -11.10 5.61
CA ARG A 78 16.42 -11.61 4.24
C ARG A 78 15.06 -11.39 3.57
N ASP A 79 13.95 -11.67 4.26
CA ASP A 79 12.61 -11.47 3.68
C ASP A 79 12.36 -10.00 3.35
N TRP A 80 12.81 -9.08 4.19
CA TRP A 80 12.66 -7.63 3.98
C TRP A 80 13.55 -7.13 2.84
N ASN A 81 14.79 -7.62 2.75
CA ASN A 81 15.68 -7.30 1.63
C ASN A 81 15.14 -7.83 0.29
N ASN A 82 14.56 -9.05 0.28
CA ASN A 82 13.92 -9.58 -0.92
C ASN A 82 12.77 -8.66 -1.42
N VAL A 83 12.02 -8.06 -0.50
CA VAL A 83 11.00 -7.07 -0.84
C VAL A 83 11.65 -5.78 -1.34
N LEU A 84 12.65 -5.24 -0.65
CA LEU A 84 13.34 -4.00 -1.04
C LEU A 84 14.00 -4.10 -2.44
N GLN A 85 14.56 -5.26 -2.76
CA GLN A 85 15.33 -5.53 -3.98
C GLN A 85 14.51 -6.21 -5.09
N SER A 86 13.20 -6.34 -4.91
CA SER A 86 12.32 -7.00 -5.88
C SER A 86 12.33 -6.28 -7.25
N ASP A 87 12.57 -7.03 -8.33
CA ASP A 87 12.54 -6.51 -9.70
C ASP A 87 11.21 -5.83 -10.08
N ILE A 88 10.13 -6.20 -9.39
CA ILE A 88 8.78 -5.61 -9.55
C ILE A 88 8.79 -4.09 -9.39
N TRP A 89 9.71 -3.53 -8.59
CA TRP A 89 9.85 -2.07 -8.43
C TRP A 89 10.19 -1.35 -9.74
N GLU A 90 10.92 -2.02 -10.63
CA GLU A 90 11.46 -1.43 -11.85
C GLU A 90 10.70 -1.90 -13.10
N LEU A 91 9.57 -2.61 -12.92
CA LEU A 91 8.74 -3.03 -14.05
C LEU A 91 8.14 -1.81 -14.75
N PRO A 92 8.25 -1.72 -16.08
CA PRO A 92 7.68 -0.61 -16.82
C PRO A 92 6.15 -0.66 -16.77
N GLU A 93 5.51 0.52 -16.79
CA GLU A 93 4.04 0.65 -16.75
C GLU A 93 3.33 -0.12 -17.89
N SER A 94 4.02 -0.32 -19.02
CA SER A 94 3.53 -1.13 -20.13
C SER A 94 3.34 -2.60 -19.77
N GLN A 95 4.13 -3.12 -18.83
CA GLN A 95 4.04 -4.49 -18.32
C GLN A 95 3.12 -4.59 -17.10
N CYS A 96 3.09 -3.56 -16.25
CA CYS A 96 2.27 -3.55 -15.03
C CYS A 96 1.73 -2.14 -14.73
N LYS A 97 0.44 -1.94 -14.97
CA LYS A 97 -0.26 -0.68 -14.63
C LYS A 97 -0.58 -0.54 -13.13
N ILE A 98 -0.25 -1.56 -12.34
CA ILE A 98 -0.50 -1.60 -10.90
C ILE A 98 0.64 -0.94 -10.15
N ILE A 99 0.32 -0.27 -9.04
CA ILE A 99 1.31 0.24 -8.09
C ILE A 99 2.26 -0.91 -7.69
N PRO A 100 3.58 -0.82 -7.92
CA PRO A 100 4.52 -1.93 -7.72
C PRO A 100 4.44 -2.59 -6.34
N ALA A 101 4.26 -1.79 -5.28
CA ALA A 101 4.07 -2.27 -3.92
C ALA A 101 2.90 -3.26 -3.77
N LEU A 102 1.80 -3.03 -4.50
CA LEU A 102 0.64 -3.92 -4.49
C LEU A 102 0.92 -5.21 -5.27
N GLY A 103 1.68 -5.13 -6.37
CA GLY A 103 2.15 -6.30 -7.11
C GLY A 103 3.05 -7.20 -6.27
N ILE A 104 3.96 -6.60 -5.49
CA ILE A 104 4.81 -7.33 -4.54
C ILE A 104 3.97 -7.99 -3.46
N SER A 105 3.01 -7.25 -2.88
CA SER A 105 2.06 -7.77 -1.89
C SER A 105 1.32 -9.00 -2.42
N TYR A 106 0.76 -8.89 -3.62
CA TYR A 106 0.08 -10.00 -4.29
C TYR A 106 1.03 -11.19 -4.50
N ASN A 107 2.25 -10.97 -4.98
CA ASN A 107 3.19 -12.05 -5.28
C ASN A 107 3.62 -12.84 -4.04
N HIS A 108 3.65 -12.21 -2.87
CA HIS A 108 3.95 -12.86 -1.59
C HIS A 108 2.73 -13.51 -0.92
N LEU A 109 1.52 -13.35 -1.46
CA LEU A 109 0.34 -14.06 -0.95
C LEU A 109 0.52 -15.59 -1.13
N PRO A 110 0.12 -16.39 -0.12
CA PRO A 110 -0.07 -17.82 -0.28
C PRO A 110 -0.99 -18.16 -1.49
N PRO A 111 -0.77 -19.29 -2.18
CA PRO A 111 -1.53 -19.63 -3.39
C PRO A 111 -3.06 -19.61 -3.22
N HIS A 112 -3.55 -20.06 -2.06
CA HIS A 112 -4.99 -20.05 -1.78
C HIS A 112 -5.55 -18.62 -1.64
N LEU A 113 -4.79 -17.68 -1.04
CA LEU A 113 -5.21 -16.29 -0.93
C LEU A 113 -5.12 -15.54 -2.27
N LYS A 114 -4.18 -15.89 -3.16
CA LYS A 114 -4.17 -15.36 -4.53
C LYS A 114 -5.46 -15.69 -5.28
N ARG A 115 -5.94 -16.94 -5.15
CA ARG A 115 -7.22 -17.36 -5.75
C ARG A 115 -8.40 -16.58 -5.17
N CYS A 116 -8.47 -16.42 -3.84
CA CYS A 116 -9.51 -15.63 -3.20
C CYS A 116 -9.47 -14.15 -3.65
N PHE A 117 -8.28 -13.57 -3.81
CA PHE A 117 -8.13 -12.19 -4.27
C PHE A 117 -8.63 -12.00 -5.71
N VAL A 118 -8.31 -12.94 -6.60
CA VAL A 118 -8.82 -12.91 -7.99
C VAL A 118 -10.34 -13.06 -8.02
N TYR A 119 -10.93 -13.83 -7.12
CA TYR A 119 -12.39 -13.95 -7.04
C TYR A 119 -13.08 -12.59 -6.80
N CYS A 120 -12.45 -11.67 -6.07
CA CYS A 120 -12.98 -10.33 -5.87
C CYS A 120 -13.14 -9.53 -7.17
N SER A 121 -12.43 -9.86 -8.25
CA SER A 121 -12.58 -9.17 -9.54
C SER A 121 -13.85 -9.53 -10.31
N LEU A 122 -14.60 -10.54 -9.84
CA LEU A 122 -15.89 -10.92 -10.42
C LEU A 122 -17.02 -9.95 -10.01
N TYR A 123 -16.80 -9.18 -8.95
CA TYR A 123 -17.76 -8.18 -8.49
C TYR A 123 -17.55 -6.86 -9.24
N PRO A 124 -18.64 -6.11 -9.52
CA PRO A 124 -18.52 -4.75 -10.04
C PRO A 124 -17.67 -3.87 -9.13
N LYS A 125 -17.07 -2.83 -9.72
CA LYS A 125 -16.35 -1.82 -8.95
C LYS A 125 -17.27 -1.21 -7.89
N ASP A 126 -16.76 -1.09 -6.67
CA ASP A 126 -17.44 -0.47 -5.51
C ASP A 126 -18.65 -1.26 -4.95
N TYR A 127 -18.69 -2.60 -5.16
CA TYR A 127 -19.67 -3.53 -4.57
C TYR A 127 -19.28 -4.03 -3.17
#